data_AF-A0A514JN72-F1
#
_entry.id   AF-A0A514JN72-F1
#
_cell.length_a   1.000
_cell.length_b   1.000
_cell.length_c   1.000
_cell.angle_alpha   90.00
_cell.angle_beta   90.00
_cell.angle_gamma   90.00
#
_symmetry.space_group_name_H-M   'P 1'
#
loop_
_entity.id
_entity.type
_entity.pdbx_description
1 polymer ?
#
loop_
_entity_poly.entity_id
_entity_poly.type
_entity_poly.pdbx_seq_one_letter_code
_entity_poly.pdbx_strand_id
1 'polypeptide(L)'
;MADKTAAKKTETAEPTQCECARYDAIPADLTEADLESGDFEILTTGCTATTKRQFAPGHDAKLKSALIRWGALGLDIRRNEGGVATSASPAKHASRYAFARMVTAGVKRAQDKAADKARRAQERAAKKAAPKQPKKVTAKVGRATFTGHMDGDHFVYEVKGKERRTLKFQAV
;
A
#
# COMPACT_ATOMS: atom_id res chain seq x y z
N MET A 1 -8.65 -54.93 29.52
CA MET A 1 -9.66 -54.67 28.48
C MET A 1 -10.17 -53.25 28.73
N ALA A 2 -9.60 -52.25 28.05
CA ALA A 2 -9.98 -50.84 28.25
C ALA A 2 -10.80 -50.38 27.05
N ASP A 3 -12.11 -50.32 27.23
CA ASP A 3 -13.06 -49.78 26.27
C ASP A 3 -12.82 -48.27 26.08
N LYS A 4 -12.26 -47.91 24.92
CA LYS A 4 -12.25 -46.52 24.43
C LYS A 4 -13.38 -46.36 23.42
N THR A 5 -14.58 -46.08 23.92
CA THR A 5 -15.72 -45.70 23.09
C THR A 5 -15.61 -44.22 22.75
N ALA A 6 -14.87 -43.89 21.70
CA ALA A 6 -14.86 -42.55 21.10
C ALA A 6 -16.13 -42.37 20.26
N ALA A 7 -17.18 -41.83 20.89
CA ALA A 7 -18.40 -41.45 20.19
C ALA A 7 -18.13 -40.24 19.26
N LYS A 8 -17.96 -40.52 17.97
CA LYS A 8 -17.95 -39.52 16.90
C LYS A 8 -19.38 -39.04 16.67
N LYS A 9 -19.80 -38.01 17.41
CA LYS A 9 -21.09 -37.34 17.21
C LYS A 9 -21.02 -36.56 15.88
N THR A 10 -21.55 -37.17 14.83
CA THR A 10 -21.71 -36.53 13.52
C THR A 10 -23.07 -35.84 13.53
N GLU A 11 -23.19 -34.76 14.31
CA GLU A 11 -24.34 -33.87 14.20
C GLU A 11 -24.25 -33.18 12.85
N THR A 12 -25.33 -33.26 12.07
CA THR A 12 -25.42 -32.61 10.76
C THR A 12 -25.45 -31.11 11.00
N ALA A 13 -24.28 -30.47 10.98
CA ALA A 13 -24.16 -29.05 11.27
C ALA A 13 -25.03 -28.24 10.30
N GLU A 14 -25.92 -27.43 10.87
CA GLU A 14 -26.64 -26.40 10.12
C GLU A 14 -25.63 -25.46 9.45
N PRO A 15 -25.90 -25.00 8.22
CA PRO A 15 -24.99 -24.11 7.52
C PRO A 15 -24.85 -22.81 8.31
N THR A 16 -23.65 -22.57 8.83
CA THR A 16 -23.30 -21.33 9.54
C THR A 16 -22.61 -20.36 8.59
N GLN A 17 -22.59 -19.08 8.94
CA GLN A 17 -21.87 -18.08 8.15
C GLN A 17 -20.37 -18.41 8.11
N CYS A 18 -19.72 -18.23 6.95
CA CYS A 18 -18.26 -18.39 6.83
C CYS A 18 -17.54 -17.59 7.91
N GLU A 19 -16.56 -18.20 8.57
CA GLU A 19 -15.76 -17.53 9.59
C GLU A 19 -15.05 -16.27 9.05
N CYS A 20 -14.66 -16.31 7.77
CA CYS A 20 -14.08 -15.17 7.06
C CYS A 20 -14.98 -13.92 7.02
N ALA A 21 -16.30 -14.08 7.07
CA ALA A 21 -17.27 -12.98 7.06
C ALA A 21 -17.38 -12.27 8.40
N ARG A 22 -16.88 -12.89 9.48
CA ARG A 22 -16.92 -12.33 10.84
C ARG A 22 -15.86 -11.27 11.10
N TYR A 23 -14.98 -11.04 10.13
CA TYR A 23 -13.88 -10.11 10.26
C TYR A 23 -14.15 -8.81 9.50
N ASP A 24 -13.91 -7.72 10.19
CA ASP A 24 -13.88 -6.37 9.64
C ASP A 24 -12.61 -5.63 10.10
N ALA A 25 -12.32 -4.53 9.43
CA ALA A 25 -11.25 -3.63 9.81
C ALA A 25 -11.75 -2.19 9.71
N ILE A 26 -11.37 -1.39 10.70
CA ILE A 26 -11.73 0.02 10.85
C ILE A 26 -10.45 0.86 11.04
N PRO A 27 -10.48 2.17 10.77
CA PRO A 27 -9.36 3.05 11.10
C PRO A 27 -9.00 2.93 12.59
N ALA A 28 -7.71 2.86 12.90
CA ALA A 28 -7.25 2.75 14.30
C ALA A 28 -7.38 4.07 15.07
N ASP A 29 -7.37 5.20 14.36
CA ASP A 29 -7.37 6.55 14.92
C ASP A 29 -8.78 7.18 14.93
N LEU A 30 -9.81 6.39 15.26
CA LEU A 30 -11.19 6.91 15.36
C LEU A 30 -11.38 7.72 16.64
N THR A 31 -11.96 8.91 16.53
CA THR A 31 -12.40 9.71 17.68
C THR A 31 -13.80 9.28 18.14
N GLU A 32 -14.20 9.68 19.36
CA GLU A 32 -15.56 9.42 19.85
C GLU A 32 -16.63 10.02 18.92
N ALA A 33 -16.36 11.17 18.30
CA ALA A 33 -17.25 11.79 17.32
C ALA A 33 -17.37 10.99 16.01
N ASP A 34 -16.29 10.32 15.57
CA ASP A 34 -16.32 9.45 14.39
C ASP A 34 -17.13 8.17 14.68
N LEU A 35 -17.03 7.66 15.91
CA LEU A 35 -17.81 6.51 16.37
C LEU A 35 -19.31 6.84 16.48
N GLU A 36 -19.65 8.05 16.94
CA GLU A 36 -21.04 8.53 17.02
C GLU A 36 -21.65 8.83 15.65
N SER A 37 -20.89 9.43 14.74
CA SER A 37 -21.35 9.73 13.39
C SER A 37 -21.45 8.48 12.50
N GLY A 38 -20.61 7.47 12.76
CA GLY A 38 -20.57 6.25 11.94
C GLY A 38 -19.96 6.45 10.55
N ASP A 39 -19.40 7.63 10.26
CA ASP A 39 -18.86 8.02 8.96
C ASP A 39 -17.40 7.57 8.80
N PHE A 40 -17.16 6.26 8.93
CA PHE A 40 -15.85 5.66 8.70
C PHE A 40 -15.92 4.43 7.81
N GLU A 41 -14.85 4.21 7.04
CA GLU A 41 -14.78 3.08 6.12
C GLU A 41 -14.59 1.76 6.89
N ILE A 42 -15.60 0.89 6.83
CA ILE A 42 -15.52 -0.47 7.35
C ILE A 42 -15.10 -1.41 6.22
N LEU A 43 -13.88 -1.94 6.30
CA LEU A 43 -13.39 -2.92 5.36
C LEU A 43 -13.81 -4.32 5.81
N THR A 44 -14.61 -5.01 5.03
CA THR A 44 -14.99 -6.41 5.28
C THR A 44 -14.32 -7.34 4.28
N THR A 45 -14.35 -8.65 4.54
CA THR A 45 -13.96 -9.62 3.51
C THR A 45 -14.98 -9.73 2.37
N GLY A 46 -16.15 -9.09 2.48
CA GLY A 46 -17.24 -9.18 1.50
C GLY A 46 -17.78 -10.61 1.33
N CYS A 47 -17.65 -11.46 2.35
CA CYS A 47 -18.15 -12.82 2.29
C CYS A 47 -19.59 -12.90 2.81
N THR A 48 -20.49 -13.40 1.97
CA THR A 48 -21.89 -13.72 2.33
C THR A 48 -22.18 -15.22 2.34
N ALA A 49 -21.16 -16.06 2.08
CA ALA A 49 -21.32 -17.51 2.00
C ALA A 49 -21.65 -18.14 3.36
N THR A 50 -22.57 -19.11 3.34
CA THR A 50 -22.83 -20.04 4.44
C THR A 50 -22.25 -21.41 4.11
N THR A 51 -21.78 -22.13 5.13
CA THR A 51 -21.05 -23.39 4.97
C THR A 51 -21.23 -24.26 6.20
N LYS A 52 -21.15 -25.58 6.01
CA LYS A 52 -21.10 -26.56 7.11
C LYS A 52 -19.69 -26.69 7.71
N ARG A 53 -18.68 -26.12 7.06
CA ARG A 53 -17.29 -26.07 7.51
C ARG A 53 -17.00 -24.69 8.11
N GLN A 54 -15.89 -24.55 8.81
CA GLN A 54 -15.44 -23.25 9.34
C GLN A 54 -15.26 -22.19 8.23
N PHE A 55 -14.75 -22.60 7.06
CA PHE A 55 -14.58 -21.73 5.90
C PHE A 55 -15.29 -22.30 4.68
N ALA A 56 -15.78 -21.42 3.82
CA ALA A 56 -16.11 -21.80 2.44
C ALA A 56 -14.79 -22.14 1.69
N PRO A 57 -14.84 -22.95 0.62
CA PRO A 57 -13.64 -23.33 -0.12
C PRO A 57 -12.82 -22.11 -0.55
N GLY A 58 -11.54 -22.05 -0.17
CA GLY A 58 -10.61 -20.95 -0.50
C GLY A 58 -10.78 -19.66 0.32
N HIS A 59 -11.74 -19.60 1.25
CA HIS A 59 -11.99 -18.38 2.03
C HIS A 59 -11.02 -18.20 3.21
N ASP A 60 -10.28 -19.23 3.59
CA ASP A 60 -9.12 -19.13 4.48
C ASP A 60 -8.02 -18.24 3.86
N ALA A 61 -7.75 -18.42 2.56
CA ALA A 61 -6.82 -17.57 1.81
C ALA A 61 -7.35 -16.15 1.65
N LYS A 62 -8.68 -15.99 1.49
CA LYS A 62 -9.34 -14.69 1.46
C LYS A 62 -9.15 -13.93 2.77
N LEU A 63 -9.41 -14.58 3.91
CA LEU A 63 -9.19 -14.00 5.24
C LEU A 63 -7.71 -13.66 5.45
N LYS A 64 -6.79 -14.58 5.13
CA LYS A 64 -5.34 -14.33 5.23
C LYS A 64 -4.91 -13.09 4.44
N SER A 65 -5.34 -12.96 3.18
CA SER A 65 -5.03 -11.79 2.35
C SER A 65 -5.62 -10.50 2.90
N ALA A 66 -6.84 -10.55 3.45
CA ALA A 66 -7.48 -9.42 4.10
C ALA A 66 -6.69 -8.96 5.34
N LEU A 67 -6.34 -9.88 6.23
CA LEU A 67 -5.54 -9.59 7.43
C LEU A 67 -4.17 -8.97 7.10
N ILE A 68 -3.50 -9.45 6.04
CA ILE A 68 -2.24 -8.86 5.57
C ILE A 68 -2.46 -7.44 5.07
N ARG A 69 -3.51 -7.20 4.27
CA ARG A 69 -3.82 -5.88 3.73
C ARG A 69 -4.17 -4.89 4.86
N TRP A 70 -5.05 -5.27 5.76
CA TRP A 70 -5.47 -4.42 6.88
C TRP A 70 -4.32 -4.15 7.85
N GLY A 71 -3.53 -5.18 8.18
CA GLY A 71 -2.34 -5.01 9.01
C GLY A 71 -1.26 -4.12 8.37
N ALA A 72 -1.11 -4.17 7.04
CA ALA A 72 -0.20 -3.29 6.32
C ALA A 72 -0.66 -1.82 6.32
N LEU A 73 -1.98 -1.60 6.36
CA LEU A 73 -2.59 -0.28 6.48
C LEU A 73 -2.65 0.23 7.93
N GLY A 74 -2.33 -0.61 8.92
CA GLY A 74 -2.40 -0.24 10.34
C GLY A 74 -3.83 -0.11 10.88
N LEU A 75 -4.80 -0.75 10.23
CA LEU A 75 -6.20 -0.73 10.67
C LEU A 75 -6.41 -1.59 11.91
N ASP A 76 -7.39 -1.22 12.74
CA ASP A 76 -7.85 -2.08 13.82
C ASP A 76 -8.73 -3.18 13.26
N ILE A 77 -8.39 -4.44 13.56
CA ILE A 77 -9.05 -5.61 13.00
C ILE A 77 -9.93 -6.21 14.10
N ARG A 78 -11.22 -6.33 13.80
CA ARG A 78 -12.18 -6.90 14.73
C ARG A 78 -12.73 -8.20 14.20
N ARG A 79 -13.14 -9.03 15.15
CA ARG A 79 -13.90 -10.25 14.90
C ARG A 79 -15.21 -10.15 15.65
N ASN A 80 -16.31 -10.28 14.94
CA ASN A 80 -17.66 -10.24 15.47
C ASN A 80 -18.13 -11.68 15.78
N GLU A 81 -18.36 -11.97 17.05
CA GLU A 81 -18.91 -13.24 17.51
C GLU A 81 -20.11 -12.98 18.43
N GLY A 82 -21.31 -13.32 17.97
CA GLY A 82 -22.52 -13.21 18.78
C GLY A 82 -22.84 -11.79 19.28
N GLY A 83 -22.50 -10.75 18.50
CA GLY A 83 -22.70 -9.36 18.87
C GLY A 83 -21.55 -8.73 19.67
N VAL A 84 -20.50 -9.49 19.98
CA VAL A 84 -19.28 -8.98 20.62
C VAL A 84 -18.18 -8.82 19.58
N ALA A 85 -17.70 -7.60 19.40
CA ALA A 85 -16.54 -7.29 18.57
C ALA A 85 -15.26 -7.39 19.41
N THR A 86 -14.34 -8.28 19.04
CA THR A 86 -13.02 -8.35 19.68
C THR A 86 -11.94 -7.80 18.74
N SER A 87 -11.33 -6.69 19.13
CA SER A 87 -10.17 -6.10 18.45
C SER A 87 -8.88 -6.82 18.83
N ALA A 88 -8.04 -7.11 17.84
CA ALA A 88 -6.71 -7.70 18.07
C ALA A 88 -5.79 -7.51 16.87
N SER A 89 -4.49 -7.73 17.10
CA SER A 89 -3.49 -7.70 16.02
C SER A 89 -3.77 -8.74 14.94
N PRO A 90 -3.39 -8.49 13.67
CA PRO A 90 -3.58 -9.44 12.58
C PRO A 90 -3.00 -10.82 12.88
N ALA A 91 -1.84 -10.87 13.55
CA ALA A 91 -1.17 -12.10 13.95
C ALA A 91 -1.95 -12.89 15.01
N LYS A 92 -2.60 -12.19 15.96
CA LYS A 92 -3.41 -12.82 17.02
C LYS A 92 -4.73 -13.37 16.48
N HIS A 93 -5.33 -12.71 15.48
CA HIS A 93 -6.48 -13.27 14.77
C HIS A 93 -6.08 -14.48 13.91
N ALA A 94 -4.92 -14.41 13.26
CA ALA A 94 -4.39 -15.47 12.41
C ALA A 94 -3.88 -16.70 13.16
N SER A 95 -3.52 -16.58 14.44
CA SER A 95 -3.02 -17.70 15.25
C SER A 95 -4.08 -18.78 15.47
N ARG A 96 -5.37 -18.41 15.38
CA ARG A 96 -6.51 -19.34 15.44
C ARG A 96 -6.52 -20.37 14.31
N TYR A 97 -5.84 -20.10 13.20
CA TYR A 97 -5.94 -20.89 11.96
C TYR A 97 -4.57 -21.35 11.42
N ALA A 98 -3.55 -21.39 12.27
CA ALA A 98 -2.18 -21.81 11.94
C ALA A 98 -1.46 -21.00 10.83
N PHE A 99 -1.98 -19.86 10.40
CA PHE A 99 -1.34 -19.01 9.38
C PHE A 99 -0.76 -17.69 9.92
N ALA A 100 -0.62 -17.54 11.24
CA ALA A 100 -0.03 -16.36 11.88
C ALA A 100 1.33 -15.95 11.29
N ARG A 101 2.25 -16.90 11.12
CA ARG A 101 3.57 -16.63 10.53
C ARG A 101 3.48 -16.05 9.13
N MET A 102 2.52 -16.52 8.31
CA MET A 102 2.30 -16.00 6.96
C MET A 102 1.77 -14.58 6.99
N VAL A 103 0.86 -14.27 7.92
CA VAL A 103 0.30 -12.92 8.08
C VAL A 103 1.37 -11.95 8.55
N THR A 104 2.13 -12.28 9.59
CA THR A 104 3.23 -11.43 10.09
C THR A 104 4.26 -11.15 9.00
N ALA A 105 4.70 -12.19 8.27
CA ALA A 105 5.65 -12.01 7.16
C ALA A 105 5.02 -11.20 6.01
N GLY A 106 3.73 -11.40 5.72
CA GLY A 106 3.00 -10.67 4.70
C GLY A 106 2.87 -9.18 5.01
N VAL A 107 2.51 -8.84 6.24
CA VAL A 107 2.40 -7.44 6.72
C VAL A 107 3.74 -6.74 6.61
N LYS A 108 4.83 -7.35 7.11
CA LYS A 108 6.18 -6.79 7.02
C LYS A 108 6.57 -6.50 5.56
N ARG A 109 6.42 -7.49 4.67
CA ARG A 109 6.73 -7.31 3.23
C ARG A 109 5.89 -6.21 2.58
N ALA A 110 4.63 -6.06 2.98
CA ALA A 110 3.75 -5.03 2.44
C ALA A 110 4.17 -3.63 2.91
N GLN A 111 4.54 -3.49 4.18
CA GLN A 111 5.08 -2.25 4.75
C GLN A 111 6.42 -1.87 4.09
N ASP A 112 7.34 -2.82 3.94
CA ASP A 112 8.63 -2.60 3.27
C ASP A 112 8.42 -2.10 1.83
N LYS A 113 7.50 -2.73 1.09
CA LYS A 113 7.13 -2.29 -0.27
C LYS A 113 6.50 -0.90 -0.30
N ALA A 114 5.68 -0.56 0.68
CA ALA A 114 5.07 0.76 0.78
C ALA A 114 6.14 1.84 1.04
N ALA A 115 7.08 1.58 1.96
CA ALA A 115 8.22 2.46 2.23
C ALA A 115 9.13 2.64 1.01
N ASP A 116 9.46 1.55 0.31
CA ASP A 116 10.25 1.61 -0.93
C ASP A 116 9.54 2.42 -2.03
N LYS A 117 8.22 2.25 -2.16
CA LYS A 117 7.42 3.01 -3.13
C LYS A 117 7.40 4.50 -2.77
N ALA A 118 7.25 4.83 -1.48
CA ALA A 118 7.29 6.21 -1.00
C ALA A 118 8.66 6.87 -1.27
N ARG A 119 9.77 6.17 -0.95
CA ARG A 119 11.13 6.66 -1.26
C ARG A 119 11.31 6.91 -2.75
N ARG A 120 10.94 5.96 -3.60
CA ARG A 120 11.02 6.12 -5.07
C ARG A 120 10.12 7.26 -5.58
N ALA A 121 8.97 7.49 -4.96
CA ALA A 121 8.09 8.60 -5.32
C ALA A 121 8.74 9.94 -4.94
N GLN A 122 9.34 10.06 -3.75
CA GLN A 122 10.08 11.24 -3.32
C GLN A 122 11.30 11.51 -4.22
N GLU A 123 12.08 10.49 -4.57
CA GLU A 123 13.21 10.63 -5.51
C GLU A 123 12.75 11.14 -6.88
N ARG A 124 11.63 10.64 -7.40
CA ARG A 124 11.05 11.11 -8.66
C ARG A 124 10.52 12.53 -8.54
N ALA A 125 9.90 12.89 -7.43
CA ALA A 125 9.42 14.25 -7.16
C ALA A 125 10.60 15.23 -7.07
N ALA A 126 11.67 14.87 -6.35
CA ALA A 126 12.89 15.66 -6.26
C ALA A 126 13.57 15.85 -7.63
N LYS A 127 13.67 14.79 -8.45
CA LYS A 127 14.19 14.90 -9.83
C LYS A 127 13.34 15.80 -10.73
N LYS A 128 12.02 15.85 -10.52
CA LYS A 128 11.13 16.75 -11.26
C LYS A 128 11.22 18.20 -10.78
N ALA A 129 11.44 18.40 -9.48
CA ALA A 129 11.58 19.72 -8.86
C ALA A 129 12.97 20.34 -9.06
N ALA A 130 13.99 19.53 -9.35
CA ALA A 130 15.34 20.02 -9.65
C ALA A 130 15.31 20.95 -10.88
N PRO A 131 15.95 22.13 -10.81
CA PRO A 131 16.00 23.05 -11.93
C PRO A 131 16.65 22.34 -13.12
N LYS A 132 15.95 22.30 -14.25
CA LYS A 132 16.51 21.78 -15.49
C LYS A 132 17.66 22.70 -15.88
N GLN A 133 18.89 22.18 -15.83
CA GLN A 133 20.04 22.84 -16.44
C GLN A 133 19.66 23.19 -17.89
N PRO A 134 19.86 24.44 -18.32
CA PRO A 134 19.49 24.85 -19.67
C PRO A 134 20.27 23.99 -20.68
N LYS A 135 19.58 23.54 -21.74
CA LYS A 135 20.21 22.70 -22.76
C LYS A 135 21.39 23.45 -23.35
N LYS A 136 22.59 22.85 -23.26
CA LYS A 136 23.77 23.41 -23.92
C LYS A 136 23.59 23.29 -25.43
N VAL A 137 23.77 24.39 -26.15
CA VAL A 137 23.67 24.48 -27.60
C VAL A 137 25.01 25.01 -28.13
N THR A 138 25.48 24.43 -29.22
CA THR A 138 26.64 24.95 -29.96
C THR A 138 26.15 25.89 -31.05
N ALA A 139 26.63 27.13 -31.02
CA ALA A 139 26.29 28.12 -32.04
C ALA A 139 27.53 28.89 -32.48
N LYS A 140 27.53 29.29 -33.75
CA LYS A 140 28.55 30.13 -34.33
C LYS A 140 28.20 31.60 -34.09
N VAL A 141 29.08 32.32 -33.40
CA VAL A 141 28.97 33.75 -33.15
C VAL A 141 30.14 34.45 -33.84
N GLY A 142 29.85 35.16 -34.93
CA GLY A 142 30.88 35.73 -35.80
C GLY A 142 31.68 34.63 -36.53
N ARG A 143 33.00 34.60 -36.33
CA ARG A 143 33.90 33.60 -36.95
C ARG A 143 34.17 32.37 -36.07
N ALA A 144 33.77 32.38 -34.81
CA ALA A 144 34.07 31.34 -33.84
C ALA A 144 32.81 30.60 -33.37
N THR A 145 32.98 29.35 -32.96
CA THR A 145 31.91 28.50 -32.42
C THR A 145 32.00 28.47 -30.90
N PHE A 146 30.88 28.68 -30.23
CA PHE A 146 30.79 28.68 -28.76
C PHE A 146 29.73 27.69 -28.29
N THR A 147 29.96 27.11 -27.12
CA THR A 147 28.98 26.29 -26.41
C THR A 147 28.33 27.13 -25.34
N GLY A 148 27.02 27.31 -25.42
CA GLY A 148 26.24 28.19 -24.57
C GLY A 148 24.87 27.61 -24.29
N HIS A 149 23.91 28.42 -23.90
CA HIS A 149 22.50 28.04 -23.80
C HIS A 149 21.60 29.15 -24.36
N MET A 150 20.37 28.79 -24.72
CA MET A 150 19.36 29.75 -25.15
C MET A 150 18.61 30.31 -23.94
N ASP A 151 18.53 31.64 -23.84
CA ASP A 151 17.70 32.37 -22.87
C ASP A 151 16.73 33.27 -23.66
N GLY A 152 15.49 32.81 -23.86
CA GLY A 152 14.55 33.40 -24.81
C GLY A 152 15.09 33.36 -26.24
N ASP A 153 15.17 34.53 -26.90
CA ASP A 153 15.74 34.67 -28.25
C ASP A 153 17.27 34.87 -28.25
N HIS A 154 17.91 34.99 -27.08
CA HIS A 154 19.34 35.26 -26.98
C HIS A 154 20.15 33.98 -26.78
N PHE A 155 21.25 33.85 -27.51
CA PHE A 155 22.29 32.87 -27.22
C PHE A 155 23.24 33.42 -26.15
N VAL A 156 23.29 32.76 -25.00
CA VAL A 156 24.16 33.10 -23.86
C VAL A 156 25.38 32.19 -23.88
N TYR A 157 26.57 32.77 -23.96
CA TYR A 157 27.84 32.04 -24.05
C TYR A 157 28.94 32.74 -23.25
N GLU A 158 29.93 31.98 -22.82
CA GLU A 158 31.04 32.50 -22.02
C GLU A 158 32.27 32.77 -22.89
N VAL A 159 32.88 33.95 -22.71
CA VAL A 159 34.15 34.31 -23.35
C VAL A 159 35.07 34.94 -22.31
N LYS A 160 36.23 34.31 -22.07
CA LYS A 160 37.26 34.80 -21.13
C LYS A 160 36.69 35.09 -19.72
N GLY A 161 35.87 34.19 -19.17
CA GLY A 161 35.30 34.33 -17.84
C GLY A 161 34.12 35.32 -17.73
N LYS A 162 33.60 35.83 -18.85
CA LYS A 162 32.47 36.77 -18.89
C LYS A 162 31.34 36.20 -19.73
N GLU A 163 30.12 36.21 -19.20
CA GLU A 163 28.91 35.89 -19.94
C GLU A 163 28.59 36.99 -20.97
N ARG A 164 28.25 36.56 -22.19
CA ARG A 164 27.84 37.41 -23.31
C ARG A 164 26.52 36.88 -23.84
N ARG A 165 25.61 37.79 -24.22
CA ARG A 165 24.32 37.49 -24.84
C ARG A 165 24.29 38.05 -26.25
N THR A 166 23.82 37.27 -27.23
CA THR A 166 23.74 37.71 -28.63
C THR A 166 22.48 37.19 -29.33
N LEU A 167 21.88 38.03 -30.18
CA LEU A 167 20.83 37.65 -31.14
C LEU A 167 21.42 37.21 -32.49
N LYS A 168 22.70 37.53 -32.74
CA LYS A 168 23.40 37.23 -34.00
C LYS A 168 24.22 35.96 -33.81
N PHE A 169 23.59 34.81 -34.05
CA PHE A 169 24.25 33.51 -34.05
C PHE A 169 23.68 32.63 -35.17
N GLN A 170 24.47 31.65 -35.60
CA GLN A 170 24.00 30.57 -36.48
C GLN A 170 24.07 29.26 -35.71
N ALA A 171 22.95 28.54 -35.64
CA ALA A 171 22.95 27.19 -35.10
C ALA A 171 23.83 26.29 -35.98
N VAL A 172 24.62 25.43 -35.33
CA VAL A 172 25.48 24.42 -35.99
C VAL A 172 24.79 23.07 -35.91
#